data_AF-A0A0M8YLF1-F1
#
_entry.id   AF-A0A0M8YLF1-F1
#
_cell.length_a   1.000
_cell.length_b   1.000
_cell.length_c   1.000
_cell.angle_alpha   90.00
_cell.angle_beta   90.00
_cell.angle_gamma   90.00
#
_symmetry.space_group_name_H-M   'P 1'
#
loop_
_entity.id
_entity.type
_entity.pdbx_description
1 polymer ?
#
loop_
_entity_poly.entity_id
_entity_poly.type
_entity_poly.pdbx_seq_one_letter_code
_entity_poly.pdbx_strand_id
1 'polypeptide(L)'
;MGEVARRANGGQAHPSAPDRARRRQLRDEYKRAEREARAASLPMSREQLEALVEFVDALVISDGCDHTLRHTRSWVDGQGGLEWGAVAGGLAEFGGYCDCEVVMNCDPVDVFG
;
A
#
# COMPACT_ATOMS: atom_id res chain seq x y z
N MET A 1 50.58 36.23 -29.33
CA MET A 1 49.24 36.63 -28.85
C MET A 1 48.23 36.05 -29.83
N GLY A 2 47.30 35.15 -29.56
CA GLY A 2 46.97 34.29 -28.43
C GLY A 2 45.97 33.30 -29.04
N GLU A 3 46.20 31.99 -28.89
CA GLU A 3 45.32 30.97 -29.47
C GLU A 3 44.05 30.86 -28.63
N VAL A 4 42.93 31.31 -29.20
CA VAL A 4 41.61 31.20 -28.58
C VAL A 4 41.15 29.74 -28.63
N ALA A 5 41.40 29.02 -27.54
CA ALA A 5 40.81 27.72 -27.28
C ALA A 5 39.27 27.87 -27.22
N ARG A 6 38.57 27.33 -28.22
CA ARG A 6 37.11 27.18 -28.19
C ARG A 6 36.76 26.17 -27.09
N ARG A 7 36.11 26.64 -26.03
CA ARG A 7 35.47 25.78 -25.02
C ARG A 7 34.31 25.04 -25.69
N ALA A 8 34.39 23.71 -25.75
CA ALA A 8 33.26 22.87 -26.13
C ALA A 8 32.19 22.95 -25.03
N ASN A 9 31.00 23.39 -25.43
CA ASN A 9 29.86 23.62 -24.56
C ASN A 9 29.26 22.29 -24.07
N GLY A 10 28.85 22.24 -22.81
CA GLY A 10 28.39 21.04 -22.10
C GLY A 10 27.07 20.50 -22.62
N GLY A 11 27.11 19.62 -23.61
CA GLY A 11 25.96 18.85 -24.07
C GLY A 11 25.57 17.82 -23.01
N GLN A 12 24.40 17.98 -22.40
CA GLN A 12 23.83 16.97 -21.51
C GLN A 12 23.61 15.68 -22.32
N ALA A 13 24.29 14.60 -21.94
CA ALA A 13 24.16 13.31 -22.60
C ALA A 13 22.74 12.77 -22.40
N HIS A 14 21.96 12.66 -23.47
CA HIS A 14 20.71 11.93 -23.42
C HIS A 14 20.98 10.44 -23.21
N PRO A 15 20.28 9.79 -22.28
CA PRO A 15 20.56 8.40 -21.94
C PRO A 15 20.23 7.46 -23.09
N SER A 16 21.11 6.48 -23.31
CA SER A 16 21.01 5.51 -24.41
C SER A 16 19.81 4.57 -24.26
N ALA A 17 19.47 3.82 -25.30
CA ALA A 17 18.41 2.81 -25.22
C ALA A 17 18.68 1.73 -24.13
N PRO A 18 19.91 1.19 -24.01
CA PRO A 18 20.30 0.34 -22.88
C PRO A 18 20.09 1.00 -21.51
N ASP A 19 20.43 2.28 -21.34
CA ASP A 19 20.22 3.00 -20.07
C ASP A 19 18.73 3.20 -19.74
N ARG A 20 17.89 3.36 -20.76
CA ARG A 20 16.42 3.41 -20.58
C ARG A 20 15.87 2.04 -20.18
N ALA A 21 16.33 0.95 -20.80
CA ALA A 21 15.91 -0.41 -20.46
C ALA A 21 16.31 -0.77 -19.02
N ARG A 22 17.56 -0.51 -18.63
CA ARG A 22 18.04 -0.75 -17.25
C ARG A 22 17.22 0.02 -16.21
N ARG A 23 16.95 1.31 -16.45
CA ARG A 23 16.12 2.09 -15.53
C ARG A 23 14.67 1.63 -15.48
N ARG A 24 14.13 1.08 -16.57
CA ARG A 24 12.79 0.47 -16.56
C ARG A 24 12.77 -0.78 -15.68
N GLN A 25 13.73 -1.68 -15.86
CA GLN A 25 13.84 -2.90 -15.04
C GLN A 25 13.93 -2.58 -13.54
N LEU A 26 14.81 -1.65 -13.16
CA LEU A 26 14.96 -1.25 -11.75
C LEU A 26 13.67 -0.65 -11.17
N ARG A 27 12.93 0.16 -11.95
CA ARG A 27 11.63 0.69 -11.50
C ARG A 27 10.58 -0.40 -11.37
N ASP A 28 10.56 -1.35 -12.30
CA ASP A 28 9.59 -2.45 -12.28
C ASP A 28 9.84 -3.38 -11.09
N GLU A 29 11.11 -3.68 -10.79
CA GLU A 29 11.54 -4.43 -9.60
C GLU A 29 11.18 -3.71 -8.30
N TYR A 30 11.46 -2.40 -8.21
CA TYR A 30 11.10 -1.59 -7.05
C TYR A 30 9.58 -1.62 -6.80
N LYS A 31 8.77 -1.36 -7.84
CA LYS A 31 7.31 -1.37 -7.72
C LYS A 31 6.75 -2.75 -7.37
N ARG A 32 7.40 -3.83 -7.83
CA ARG A 32 7.01 -5.19 -7.45
C ARG A 32 7.31 -5.45 -5.97
N ALA A 33 8.52 -5.11 -5.51
CA ALA A 33 8.90 -5.26 -4.11
C ALA A 33 8.01 -4.43 -3.17
N GLU A 34 7.64 -3.22 -3.58
CA GLU A 34 6.71 -2.35 -2.86
C GLU A 34 5.32 -3.00 -2.72
N ARG A 35 4.76 -3.56 -3.80
CA ARG A 35 3.49 -4.31 -3.75
C ARG A 35 3.56 -5.55 -2.87
N GLU A 36 4.63 -6.33 -2.98
CA GLU A 36 4.83 -7.52 -2.15
C GLU A 36 4.92 -7.17 -0.66
N ALA A 37 5.68 -6.12 -0.31
CA ALA A 37 5.78 -5.64 1.06
C ALA A 37 4.45 -5.08 1.58
N ARG A 38 3.70 -4.37 0.72
CA ARG A 38 2.37 -3.85 1.06
C ARG A 38 1.37 -4.97 1.34
N ALA A 39 1.30 -5.99 0.48
CA ALA A 39 0.42 -7.13 0.72
C ALA A 39 0.82 -7.93 1.97
N ALA A 40 2.12 -8.00 2.28
CA ALA A 40 2.64 -8.71 3.45
C ALA A 40 2.41 -7.98 4.80
N SER A 41 2.05 -6.69 4.80
CA SER A 41 1.81 -5.95 6.04
C SER A 41 0.51 -6.37 6.73
N LEU A 42 -0.42 -6.98 6.01
CA LEU A 42 -1.71 -7.42 6.54
C LEU A 42 -1.78 -8.95 6.58
N PRO A 43 -1.97 -9.58 7.76
CA PRO A 43 -1.91 -11.03 7.91
C PRO A 43 -3.22 -11.73 7.51
N MET A 44 -3.81 -11.35 6.36
CA MET A 44 -5.03 -11.96 5.83
C MET A 44 -5.02 -11.95 4.30
N SER A 45 -5.86 -12.76 3.67
CA SER A 45 -6.04 -12.75 2.21
C SER A 45 -6.85 -11.54 1.74
N ARG A 46 -6.83 -11.29 0.43
CA ARG A 46 -7.67 -10.27 -0.23
C ARG A 46 -9.15 -10.51 0.06
N GLU A 47 -9.60 -11.76 -0.01
CA GLU A 47 -11.00 -12.16 0.22
C GLU A 47 -11.38 -11.95 1.69
N GLN A 48 -10.46 -12.20 2.62
CA GLN A 48 -10.67 -11.91 4.04
C GLN A 48 -10.79 -10.41 4.29
N LEU A 49 -9.96 -9.57 3.66
CA LEU A 49 -10.08 -8.12 3.77
C LEU A 49 -11.38 -7.60 3.16
N GLU A 50 -11.79 -8.13 2.01
CA GLU A 50 -13.07 -7.79 1.36
C GLU A 50 -14.26 -8.12 2.29
N ALA A 51 -14.28 -9.32 2.87
CA ALA A 51 -15.31 -9.74 3.82
C ALA A 51 -15.29 -8.93 5.13
N LEU A 52 -14.11 -8.53 5.61
CA LEU A 52 -13.97 -7.64 6.76
C LEU A 52 -14.58 -6.26 6.47
N VAL A 53 -14.19 -5.63 5.35
CA VAL A 53 -14.66 -4.29 4.98
C VAL A 53 -16.18 -4.29 4.79
N GLU A 54 -16.74 -5.28 4.11
CA GLU A 54 -18.20 -5.40 3.93
C GLU A 54 -18.93 -5.56 5.27
N PHE A 55 -18.41 -6.41 6.17
CA PHE A 55 -19.00 -6.60 7.50
C PHE A 55 -18.96 -5.31 8.33
N VAL A 56 -17.83 -4.60 8.33
CA VAL A 56 -17.66 -3.37 9.11
C VAL A 56 -18.50 -2.24 8.52
N ASP A 57 -18.56 -2.09 7.19
CA ASP A 57 -19.39 -1.07 6.53
C ASP A 57 -20.87 -1.20 6.90
N ALA A 58 -21.41 -2.42 6.86
CA ALA A 58 -22.79 -2.68 7.24
C ALA A 58 -23.11 -2.22 8.68
N LEU A 59 -22.17 -2.45 9.62
CA LEU A 59 -22.34 -2.10 11.02
C LEU A 59 -22.07 -0.62 11.30
N VAL A 60 -21.12 0.01 10.59
CA VAL A 60 -20.90 1.46 10.66
C VAL A 60 -22.12 2.22 10.11
N ILE A 61 -22.77 1.71 9.06
CA ILE A 61 -24.01 2.29 8.53
C ILE A 61 -25.16 2.19 9.55
N SER A 62 -25.30 1.07 10.26
CA SER A 62 -26.40 0.87 11.20
C SER A 62 -26.19 1.56 12.55
N ASP A 63 -24.97 1.47 13.09
CA ASP A 63 -24.68 1.85 14.47
C ASP A 63 -23.91 3.18 14.56
N GLY A 64 -23.34 3.64 13.46
CA GLY A 64 -22.34 4.72 13.44
C GLY A 64 -20.96 4.26 13.91
N CYS A 65 -19.97 5.12 13.71
CA CYS A 65 -18.62 4.92 14.20
C CYS A 65 -18.39 5.64 15.53
N ASP A 66 -17.83 4.94 16.52
CA ASP A 66 -17.44 5.47 17.83
C ASP A 66 -15.93 5.75 17.94
N HIS A 67 -15.24 5.80 16.79
CA HIS A 67 -13.79 5.95 16.67
C HIS A 67 -12.97 4.84 17.34
N THR A 68 -13.56 3.65 17.46
CA THR A 68 -12.86 2.43 17.88
C THR A 68 -12.85 1.39 16.76
N LEU A 69 -12.15 0.27 16.98
CA LEU A 69 -12.14 -0.90 16.09
C LEU A 69 -13.05 -2.03 16.62
N ARG A 70 -14.19 -1.69 17.24
CA ARG A 70 -15.04 -2.68 17.93
C ARG A 70 -15.58 -3.74 16.97
N HIS A 71 -16.01 -3.33 15.78
CA HIS A 71 -16.57 -4.26 14.79
C HIS A 71 -15.47 -5.04 14.10
N THR A 72 -14.39 -4.38 13.72
CA THR A 72 -13.20 -5.01 13.15
C THR A 72 -12.68 -6.11 14.08
N ARG A 73 -12.50 -5.81 15.38
CA ARG A 73 -12.05 -6.78 16.37
C ARG A 73 -13.03 -7.95 16.50
N SER A 74 -14.33 -7.65 16.59
CA SER A 74 -15.36 -8.68 16.66
C SER A 74 -15.32 -9.63 15.46
N TRP A 75 -15.05 -9.12 14.26
CA TRP A 75 -14.93 -9.95 13.06
C TRP A 75 -13.68 -10.83 13.12
N VAL A 76 -12.53 -10.24 13.49
CA VAL A 76 -11.23 -10.94 13.61
C VAL A 76 -11.31 -12.09 14.61
N ASP A 77 -11.88 -11.84 15.79
CA ASP A 77 -12.07 -12.84 16.84
C ASP A 77 -12.95 -14.02 16.34
N GLY A 78 -13.81 -13.79 15.33
CA GLY A 78 -14.68 -14.79 14.73
C GLY A 78 -14.06 -15.64 13.61
N GLN A 79 -12.93 -15.23 13.00
CA GLN A 79 -12.35 -15.95 11.86
C GLN A 79 -11.61 -17.24 12.24
N GLY A 80 -11.00 -17.26 13.44
CA GLY A 80 -10.09 -18.33 13.85
C GLY A 80 -8.75 -18.29 13.09
N GLY A 81 -7.65 -18.06 13.82
CA GLY A 81 -6.30 -18.06 13.24
C GLY A 81 -5.77 -16.70 12.79
N LEU A 82 -6.57 -15.63 12.94
CA LEU A 82 -6.08 -14.25 12.86
C LEU A 82 -5.67 -13.77 14.26
N GLU A 83 -4.50 -13.13 14.36
CA GLU A 83 -4.03 -12.52 15.61
C GLU A 83 -4.37 -11.02 15.59
N TRP A 84 -5.06 -10.55 16.63
CA TRP A 84 -5.60 -9.20 16.70
C TRP A 84 -4.53 -8.11 16.55
N GLY A 85 -3.41 -8.22 17.27
CA GLY A 85 -2.33 -7.23 17.22
C GLY A 85 -1.74 -7.09 15.82
N ALA A 86 -1.50 -8.20 15.14
CA ALA A 86 -0.99 -8.23 13.78
C ALA A 86 -1.99 -7.67 12.78
N VAL A 87 -3.29 -7.98 12.91
CA VAL A 87 -4.34 -7.39 12.05
C VAL A 87 -4.45 -5.88 12.28
N ALA A 88 -4.57 -5.45 13.54
CA ALA A 88 -4.69 -4.02 13.87
C ALA A 88 -3.46 -3.23 13.42
N GLY A 89 -2.25 -3.78 13.58
CA GLY A 89 -1.02 -3.19 13.07
C GLY A 89 -1.01 -3.09 11.55
N GLY A 90 -1.40 -4.14 10.84
CA GLY A 90 -1.48 -4.12 9.38
C GLY A 90 -2.50 -3.12 8.84
N LEU A 91 -3.68 -3.01 9.47
CA LEU A 91 -4.69 -2.01 9.11
C LEU A 91 -4.20 -0.58 9.37
N ALA A 92 -3.43 -0.35 10.44
CA ALA A 92 -2.86 0.95 10.78
C ALA A 92 -1.87 1.46 9.71
N GLU A 93 -1.13 0.58 9.04
CA GLU A 93 -0.27 0.93 7.89
C GLU A 93 -1.09 1.51 6.71
N PHE A 94 -2.38 1.19 6.64
CA PHE A 94 -3.34 1.74 5.69
C PHE A 94 -4.20 2.85 6.27
N GLY A 95 -3.91 3.31 7.49
CA GLY A 95 -4.67 4.36 8.14
C GLY A 95 -6.00 3.92 8.74
N GLY A 96 -6.20 2.63 8.99
CA GLY A 96 -7.40 2.08 9.64
C GLY A 96 -7.30 2.06 11.17
N TYR A 97 -7.55 3.18 11.85
CA TYR A 97 -7.51 3.28 13.32
C TYR A 97 -8.91 3.24 13.98
N CYS A 98 -9.98 3.52 13.23
CA CYS A 98 -11.38 3.23 13.57
C CYS A 98 -12.03 2.30 12.53
N ASP A 99 -13.18 1.72 12.87
CA ASP A 99 -14.04 0.97 11.95
C ASP A 99 -14.39 1.80 10.68
N CYS A 100 -14.62 3.11 10.85
CA CYS A 100 -14.85 4.03 9.73
C CYS A 100 -13.68 4.14 8.75
N GLU A 101 -12.46 4.19 9.27
CA GLU A 101 -11.24 4.32 8.49
C GLU A 101 -10.83 2.99 7.88
N VAL A 102 -11.15 1.86 8.52
CA VAL A 102 -11.01 0.54 7.90
C VAL A 102 -11.82 0.50 6.60
N VAL A 103 -13.08 0.93 6.65
CA VAL A 103 -13.95 0.97 5.45
C VAL A 103 -13.44 1.97 4.40
N MET A 104 -13.00 3.16 4.81
CA MET A 104 -12.61 4.21 3.87
C MET A 104 -11.21 4.05 3.28
N ASN A 105 -10.27 3.44 4.01
CA ASN A 105 -8.84 3.45 3.65
C ASN A 105 -8.27 2.06 3.32
N CYS A 106 -8.88 0.97 3.79
CA CYS A 106 -8.35 -0.39 3.63
C CYS A 106 -8.98 -1.13 2.44
N ASP A 107 -8.98 -0.51 1.26
CA ASP A 107 -9.52 -1.11 0.03
C ASP A 107 -8.69 -2.36 -0.40
N PRO A 108 -9.33 -3.52 -0.64
CA PRO A 108 -8.63 -4.75 -1.06
C PRO A 108 -7.85 -4.63 -2.36
N VAL A 109 -8.31 -3.82 -3.32
CA VAL A 109 -7.61 -3.55 -4.59
C VAL A 109 -6.37 -2.72 -4.34
N ASP A 110 -6.44 -1.74 -3.43
CA ASP A 110 -5.25 -0.96 -3.10
C ASP A 110 -4.22 -1.85 -2.39
N VAL A 111 -4.63 -2.61 -1.37
CA VAL A 111 -3.70 -3.44 -0.58
C VAL A 111 -3.03 -4.54 -1.41
N PHE A 112 -3.76 -5.19 -2.33
CA PHE A 112 -3.31 -6.40 -3.03
C PHE A 112 -3.13 -6.25 -4.56
N GLY A 113 -3.37 -5.07 -5.14
CA GLY A 113 -3.32 -4.80 -6.60
C GLY A 113 -1.98 -4.30 -7.16
#